data_AF-A0A0F9ELA2-F1
#
_entry.id   AF-A0A0F9ELA2-F1
#
_cell.length_a   1.000
_cell.length_b   1.000
_cell.length_c   1.000
_cell.angle_alpha   90.00
_cell.angle_beta   90.00
_cell.angle_gamma   90.00
#
_symmetry.space_group_name_H-M   'P 1'
#
loop_
_entity.id
_entity.type
_entity.pdbx_description
1 polymer ?
#
loop_
_entity_poly.entity_id
_entity_poly.type
_entity_poly.pdbx_seq_one_letter_code
_entity_poly.pdbx_strand_id
1 'polypeptide(L)'
;MKNTGFFNQEQHNRVNGKYQISQISYQLRGRKMNFKSLASILFIFALFPFTFSAAPDSEEETSPPPLRILEIDDTFKIKNVGGPELSPDGKWVAYTVTTRDFEKNRSKTRIWMMATDNGEPIPMTVEAVSSRAPKFSRDGKKLYFLSARNGGKSQMWSLNLVHGGEAQQVTSLKRGVSSINFSRDEKKLLLVLKDPDPDEVDKDSPNKGEKDASKKWPKGKPWVIDRLQ
;
A
#
# COMPACT_ATOMS: atom_id res chain seq x y z
N MET A 1 21.32 -52.70 -20.22
CA MET A 1 21.57 -51.97 -21.48
C MET A 1 20.60 -50.80 -21.50
N LYS A 2 21.01 -49.61 -21.02
CA LYS A 2 21.50 -48.45 -21.78
C LYS A 2 20.51 -47.92 -22.84
N ASN A 3 19.85 -46.80 -22.53
CA ASN A 3 19.89 -45.54 -23.31
C ASN A 3 19.01 -44.50 -22.59
N THR A 4 19.51 -43.43 -21.96
CA THR A 4 20.10 -42.17 -22.48
C THR A 4 19.34 -41.52 -23.63
N GLY A 5 18.79 -40.34 -23.35
CA GLY A 5 18.22 -39.40 -24.31
C GLY A 5 18.07 -38.03 -23.66
N PHE A 6 19.19 -37.32 -23.53
CA PHE A 6 19.22 -35.88 -23.24
C PHE A 6 18.70 -35.13 -24.46
N PHE A 7 17.79 -34.17 -24.28
CA PHE A 7 17.52 -33.14 -25.27
C PHE A 7 17.74 -31.79 -24.61
N ASN A 8 18.84 -31.16 -25.00
CA ASN A 8 19.24 -29.81 -24.62
C ASN A 8 19.00 -28.94 -25.86
N GLN A 9 18.17 -27.91 -25.74
CA GLN A 9 18.09 -26.84 -26.73
C GLN A 9 18.29 -25.50 -26.02
N GLU A 10 19.52 -25.02 -26.07
CA GLU A 10 19.81 -23.59 -26.06
C GLU A 10 19.67 -23.06 -27.48
N GLN A 11 18.80 -22.08 -27.71
CA GLN A 11 18.96 -21.12 -28.80
C GLN A 11 18.54 -19.72 -28.34
N HIS A 12 19.56 -18.87 -28.26
CA HIS A 12 19.62 -17.47 -28.65
C HIS A 12 18.63 -16.43 -28.08
N ASN A 13 19.21 -15.65 -27.18
CA ASN A 13 18.87 -14.29 -26.77
C ASN A 13 18.65 -13.32 -27.95
N ARG A 14 17.51 -12.59 -27.95
CA ARG A 14 17.45 -11.18 -28.40
C ARG A 14 16.47 -10.35 -27.56
N VAL A 15 17.06 -9.66 -26.57
CA VAL A 15 16.98 -8.20 -26.31
C VAL A 15 15.63 -7.58 -25.85
N ASN A 16 15.75 -6.98 -24.66
CA ASN A 16 15.04 -5.85 -24.04
C ASN A 16 13.74 -6.07 -23.24
N GLY A 17 13.89 -5.95 -21.91
CA GLY A 17 12.80 -5.62 -20.98
C GLY A 17 12.63 -6.65 -19.86
N LYS A 18 13.54 -6.70 -18.88
CA LYS A 18 13.39 -7.56 -17.70
C LYS A 18 13.14 -6.72 -16.44
N TYR A 19 11.87 -6.57 -16.06
CA TYR A 19 11.52 -6.52 -14.64
C TYR A 19 11.50 -7.97 -14.15
N GLN A 20 12.49 -8.35 -13.34
CA GLN A 20 12.50 -9.65 -12.67
C GLN A 20 11.72 -9.52 -11.36
N ILE A 21 10.56 -10.17 -11.27
CA ILE A 21 9.86 -10.40 -10.01
C ILE A 21 10.43 -11.72 -9.47
N SER A 22 11.22 -11.64 -8.40
CA SER A 22 11.69 -12.82 -7.68
C SER A 22 10.53 -13.43 -6.90
N GLN A 23 10.19 -14.68 -7.22
CA GLN A 23 9.32 -15.51 -6.40
C GLN A 23 10.17 -16.08 -5.25
N ILE A 24 9.88 -15.68 -4.01
CA ILE A 24 10.45 -16.31 -2.82
C ILE A 24 9.53 -17.46 -2.42
N SER A 25 9.97 -18.69 -2.67
CA SER A 25 9.30 -19.91 -2.22
C SER A 25 9.82 -20.30 -0.83
N TYR A 26 8.91 -20.37 0.15
CA TYR A 26 9.18 -20.95 1.47
C TYR A 26 8.77 -22.43 1.46
N GLN A 27 9.72 -23.32 1.69
CA GLN A 27 9.46 -24.74 1.96
C GLN A 27 9.96 -25.06 3.37
N LEU A 28 9.06 -25.08 4.35
CA LEU A 28 9.31 -25.63 5.68
C LEU A 28 9.27 -27.15 5.58
N ARG A 29 10.43 -27.79 5.46
CA ARG A 29 10.55 -29.25 5.57
C ARG A 29 11.06 -29.60 6.96
N GLY A 30 10.12 -29.98 7.84
CA GLY A 30 10.43 -30.54 9.14
C GLY A 30 11.27 -31.81 9.00
N ARG A 31 12.43 -31.84 9.66
CA ARG A 31 13.30 -33.02 9.73
C ARG A 31 13.53 -33.35 11.20
N LYS A 32 12.98 -34.49 11.65
CA LYS A 32 13.30 -35.07 12.96
C LYS A 32 14.77 -35.51 12.94
N MET A 33 15.58 -35.00 13.88
CA MET A 33 16.95 -35.42 14.09
C MET A 33 16.99 -36.50 15.18
N ASN A 34 17.37 -37.72 14.79
CA ASN A 34 17.76 -38.79 15.71
C ASN A 34 19.27 -38.70 15.96
N PHE A 35 19.65 -38.55 17.23
CA PHE A 35 21.05 -38.51 17.69
C PHE A 35 21.60 -39.92 17.86
N LYS A 36 22.38 -40.40 16.88
CA LYS A 36 23.39 -41.45 17.07
C LYS A 36 24.48 -41.30 16.00
N SER A 37 25.67 -40.87 16.39
CA SER A 37 26.93 -41.58 16.15
C SER A 37 28.14 -40.66 16.35
N LEU A 38 29.06 -41.15 17.16
CA LEU A 38 30.41 -40.66 17.41
C LEU A 38 31.26 -40.66 16.12
N ALA A 39 32.21 -39.72 16.01
CA ALA A 39 33.64 -40.01 15.81
C ALA A 39 34.46 -38.71 15.68
N SER A 40 35.35 -38.52 16.67
CA SER A 40 36.76 -38.13 16.52
C SER A 40 37.17 -37.09 15.47
N ILE A 41 37.55 -35.89 15.92
CA ILE A 41 38.62 -35.10 15.28
C ILE A 41 39.59 -34.61 16.35
N LEU A 42 40.86 -34.95 16.10
CA LEU A 42 42.02 -34.77 16.96
C LEU A 42 42.34 -33.32 17.29
N PHE A 43 42.83 -33.19 18.53
CA PHE A 43 43.52 -32.07 19.16
C PHE A 43 44.82 -31.73 18.40
N ILE A 44 44.95 -30.50 17.87
CA ILE A 44 46.26 -29.87 17.63
C ILE A 44 46.22 -28.49 18.31
N PHE A 45 46.84 -28.46 19.49
CA PHE A 45 47.19 -27.26 20.24
C PHE A 45 48.38 -26.59 19.56
N ALA A 46 48.17 -25.41 18.98
CA ALA A 46 49.24 -24.52 18.54
C ALA A 46 49.13 -23.20 19.32
N LEU A 47 50.19 -22.90 20.07
CA LEU A 47 50.38 -21.70 20.88
C LEU A 47 50.10 -20.41 20.07
N PHE A 48 49.15 -19.61 20.56
CA PHE A 48 49.17 -18.16 20.41
C PHE A 48 48.85 -17.57 21.79
N PRO A 49 49.78 -16.86 22.46
CA PRO A 49 49.37 -16.00 23.55
C PRO A 49 48.57 -14.84 22.97
N PHE A 50 47.24 -14.98 22.96
CA PHE A 50 46.35 -13.83 22.72
C PHE A 50 46.45 -12.94 23.95
N THR A 51 47.29 -11.91 23.86
CA THR A 51 47.30 -10.81 24.81
C THR A 51 45.93 -10.13 24.74
N PHE A 52 45.07 -10.40 25.71
CA PHE A 52 43.83 -9.67 25.90
C PHE A 52 44.19 -8.28 26.44
N SER A 53 44.44 -7.33 25.54
CA SER A 53 44.48 -5.91 25.91
C SER A 53 43.05 -5.48 26.16
N ALA A 54 42.62 -5.53 27.42
CA ALA A 54 41.38 -4.90 27.87
C ALA A 54 41.57 -3.38 27.78
N ALA A 55 41.26 -2.80 26.62
CA ALA A 55 40.96 -1.38 26.56
C ALA A 55 39.65 -1.16 27.34
N PRO A 56 39.57 -0.18 28.25
CA PRO A 56 38.30 0.20 28.83
C PRO A 56 37.44 0.73 27.70
N ASP A 57 36.34 0.05 27.39
CA ASP A 57 35.27 0.58 26.56
C ASP A 57 34.81 1.88 27.23
N SER A 58 35.29 2.98 26.67
CA SER A 58 34.81 4.31 27.00
C SER A 58 33.49 4.40 26.26
N GLU A 59 32.40 4.14 26.98
CA GLU A 59 31.06 4.44 26.51
C GLU A 59 31.02 5.96 26.28
N GLU A 60 31.25 6.38 25.04
CA GLU A 60 30.99 7.75 24.60
C GLU A 60 29.49 7.98 24.74
N GLU A 61 29.07 8.55 25.87
CA GLU A 61 27.76 9.16 26.02
C GLU A 61 27.65 10.31 25.01
N THR A 62 27.16 9.99 23.81
CA THR A 62 26.85 10.98 22.79
C THR A 62 25.67 11.81 23.28
N SER A 63 25.96 13.03 23.74
CA SER A 63 24.92 14.03 24.05
C SER A 63 24.04 14.24 22.80
N PRO A 64 22.70 14.35 22.95
CA PRO A 64 21.83 14.56 21.80
C PRO A 64 22.22 15.83 21.05
N PRO A 65 22.08 15.85 19.70
CA PRO A 65 22.46 17.01 18.90
C PRO A 65 21.70 18.26 19.35
N PRO A 66 22.31 19.45 19.25
CA PRO A 66 21.68 20.70 19.66
C PRO A 66 20.36 20.92 18.90
N LEU A 67 19.33 21.37 19.63
CA LEU A 67 18.03 21.69 19.04
C LEU A 67 18.18 22.85 18.04
N ARG A 68 17.67 22.66 16.82
CA ARG A 68 17.63 23.70 15.77
C ARG A 68 16.24 24.31 15.61
N ILE A 69 16.17 25.55 15.15
CA ILE A 69 14.91 26.24 14.82
C ILE A 69 14.25 25.55 13.61
N LEU A 70 12.91 25.53 13.58
CA LEU A 70 12.13 24.99 12.47
C LEU A 70 12.21 25.91 11.25
N GLU A 71 12.63 25.36 10.11
CA GLU A 71 12.72 26.09 8.84
C GLU A 71 11.51 25.75 7.95
N ILE A 72 11.29 26.56 6.90
CA ILE A 72 10.22 26.28 5.92
C ILE A 72 10.38 24.89 5.31
N ASP A 73 11.62 24.45 5.03
CA ASP A 73 11.91 23.14 4.45
C ASP A 73 11.46 21.97 5.32
N ASP A 74 11.39 22.17 6.64
CA ASP A 74 10.92 21.14 7.56
C ASP A 74 9.44 20.87 7.42
N THR A 75 8.65 21.85 6.97
CA THR A 75 7.22 21.66 6.73
C THR A 75 6.92 20.63 5.64
N PHE A 76 7.86 20.43 4.70
CA PHE A 76 7.76 19.39 3.66
C PHE A 76 8.17 18.01 4.16
N LYS A 77 9.00 17.93 5.22
CA LYS A 77 9.38 16.68 5.88
C LYS A 77 8.28 16.14 6.80
N ILE A 78 7.32 16.98 7.20
CA ILE A 78 6.17 16.57 8.01
C ILE A 78 5.31 15.58 7.23
N LYS A 79 5.16 14.38 7.80
CA LYS A 79 4.22 13.36 7.32
C LYS A 79 2.87 13.61 7.97
N ASN A 80 1.83 13.82 7.17
CA ASN A 80 0.48 13.99 7.69
C ASN A 80 -0.21 12.62 7.80
N VAL A 81 -0.63 12.26 9.01
CA VAL A 81 -1.30 10.99 9.31
C VAL A 81 -2.80 11.25 9.50
N GLY A 82 -3.65 10.41 8.90
CA GLY A 82 -5.09 10.58 9.03
C GLY A 82 -5.91 9.40 8.52
N GLY A 83 -7.23 9.50 8.67
CA GLY A 83 -8.19 8.48 8.28
C GLY A 83 -7.91 7.09 8.87
N PRO A 84 -7.73 6.98 10.20
CA PRO A 84 -7.55 5.66 10.83
C PRO A 84 -8.85 4.85 10.72
N GLU A 85 -8.71 3.57 10.44
CA GLU A 85 -9.77 2.57 10.41
C GLU A 85 -9.29 1.35 11.22
N LEU A 86 -10.11 0.90 12.16
CA LEU A 86 -9.82 -0.29 12.98
C LEU A 86 -10.36 -1.54 12.26
N SER A 87 -9.61 -2.65 12.32
CA SER A 87 -10.09 -3.94 11.84
C SER A 87 -11.26 -4.45 12.68
N PRO A 88 -12.15 -5.31 12.14
CA PRO A 88 -13.31 -5.82 12.88
C PRO A 88 -12.95 -6.58 14.16
N ASP A 89 -11.79 -7.23 14.19
CA ASP A 89 -11.26 -7.94 15.36
C ASP A 89 -10.46 -7.04 16.32
N GLY A 90 -10.28 -5.76 15.97
CA GLY A 90 -9.59 -4.78 16.78
C GLY A 90 -8.07 -4.95 16.87
N LYS A 91 -7.46 -5.84 16.06
CA LYS A 91 -6.02 -6.13 16.13
C LYS A 91 -5.15 -5.26 15.23
N TRP A 92 -5.76 -4.63 14.22
CA TRP A 92 -5.05 -3.87 13.20
C TRP A 92 -5.68 -2.50 13.02
N VAL A 93 -4.85 -1.48 12.79
CA VAL A 93 -5.28 -0.16 12.32
C VAL A 93 -4.71 0.09 10.95
N ALA A 94 -5.56 0.37 9.98
CA ALA A 94 -5.17 0.92 8.70
C ALA A 94 -5.30 2.45 8.74
N TYR A 95 -4.34 3.17 8.20
CA TYR A 95 -4.35 4.63 8.20
C TYR A 95 -3.61 5.16 6.98
N THR A 96 -3.80 6.45 6.71
CA THR A 96 -3.13 7.13 5.60
C THR A 96 -1.95 7.95 6.09
N VAL A 97 -0.87 7.95 5.30
CA VAL A 97 0.28 8.83 5.48
C VAL A 97 0.46 9.62 4.20
N THR A 98 0.37 10.94 4.29
CA THR A 98 0.60 11.86 3.19
C THR A 98 1.97 12.52 3.33
N THR A 99 2.78 12.38 2.30
CA THR A 99 4.08 13.05 2.15
C THR A 99 3.99 14.09 1.04
N ARG A 100 4.78 15.16 1.18
CA ARG A 100 4.90 16.23 0.18
C ARG A 100 6.27 16.14 -0.49
N ASP A 101 6.29 16.19 -1.81
CA ASP A 101 7.48 16.28 -2.64
C ASP A 101 7.52 17.70 -3.22
N PHE A 102 8.45 18.52 -2.69
CA PHE A 102 8.60 19.93 -3.06
C PHE A 102 9.06 20.07 -4.51
N GLU A 103 10.09 19.33 -4.90
CA GLU A 103 10.67 19.34 -6.25
C GLU A 103 9.62 19.01 -7.32
N LYS A 104 8.73 18.05 -7.04
CA LYS A 104 7.67 17.65 -7.98
C LYS A 104 6.37 18.42 -7.81
N ASN A 105 6.29 19.33 -6.82
CA ASN A 105 5.07 20.03 -6.39
C ASN A 105 3.86 19.08 -6.28
N ARG A 106 4.05 17.93 -5.63
CA ARG A 106 3.03 16.88 -5.53
C ARG A 106 2.96 16.30 -4.12
N SER A 107 1.75 15.96 -3.70
CA SER A 107 1.54 15.19 -2.47
C SER A 107 1.18 13.74 -2.82
N LYS A 108 1.74 12.79 -2.08
CA LYS A 108 1.43 11.37 -2.22
C LYS A 108 0.84 10.84 -0.92
N THR A 109 -0.28 10.13 -1.02
CA THR A 109 -0.88 9.45 0.13
C THR A 109 -0.73 7.94 -0.01
N ARG A 110 -0.20 7.27 1.00
CA ARG A 110 -0.13 5.81 1.07
C ARG A 110 -0.94 5.31 2.25
N ILE A 111 -1.46 4.09 2.10
CA ILE A 111 -2.10 3.38 3.20
C ILE A 111 -1.04 2.53 3.89
N TRP A 112 -1.00 2.66 5.21
CA TRP A 112 -0.18 1.88 6.12
C TRP A 112 -1.09 1.09 7.04
N MET A 113 -0.57 -0.02 7.58
CA MET A 113 -1.27 -0.85 8.54
C MET A 113 -0.31 -1.23 9.65
N MET A 114 -0.79 -1.22 10.90
CA MET A 114 0.00 -1.64 12.05
C MET A 114 -0.86 -2.40 13.05
N ALA A 115 -0.24 -3.23 13.89
CA ALA A 115 -0.92 -3.89 15.00
C ALA A 115 -1.28 -2.87 16.09
N THR A 116 -2.41 -3.07 16.77
CA THR A 116 -2.90 -2.17 17.83
C THR A 116 -2.12 -2.25 19.13
N ASP A 117 -1.49 -3.40 19.39
CA ASP A 117 -0.74 -3.72 20.61
C ASP A 117 0.74 -3.33 20.53
N ASN A 118 1.10 -2.49 19.54
CA ASN A 118 2.43 -2.17 19.03
C ASN A 118 2.95 -3.19 18.02
N GLY A 119 3.15 -2.70 16.80
CA GLY A 119 3.89 -3.39 15.74
C GLY A 119 4.49 -2.38 14.77
N GLU A 120 5.46 -2.83 13.98
CA GLU A 120 6.03 -2.00 12.92
C GLU A 120 4.97 -1.70 11.84
N PRO A 121 4.83 -0.43 11.41
CA PRO A 121 3.95 -0.08 10.32
C PRO A 121 4.36 -0.71 8.99
N ILE A 122 3.42 -1.34 8.31
CA ILE A 122 3.62 -1.98 7.01
C ILE A 122 2.90 -1.16 5.93
N PRO A 123 3.57 -0.78 4.84
CA PRO A 123 2.92 -0.11 3.73
C PRO A 123 2.04 -1.10 2.96
N MET A 124 0.73 -0.83 2.90
CA MET A 124 -0.22 -1.69 2.19
C MET A 124 -0.34 -1.33 0.70
N THR A 125 0.06 -0.12 0.32
CA THR A 125 -0.04 0.35 -1.06
C THR A 125 1.30 0.85 -1.61
N VAL A 126 1.49 0.66 -2.91
CA VAL A 126 2.66 1.14 -3.65
C VAL A 126 2.79 2.66 -3.61
N GLU A 127 4.01 3.18 -3.71
CA GLU A 127 4.27 4.62 -3.64
C GLU A 127 3.89 5.39 -4.91
N ALA A 128 3.92 4.71 -6.06
CA ALA A 128 3.76 5.34 -7.37
C ALA A 128 2.38 6.01 -7.53
N VAL A 129 1.36 5.54 -6.82
CA VAL A 129 -0.02 6.03 -6.92
C VAL A 129 -0.61 6.29 -5.54
N SER A 130 -1.29 7.42 -5.39
CA SER A 130 -1.98 7.74 -4.14
C SER A 130 -3.15 6.80 -3.87
N SER A 131 -3.25 6.34 -2.63
CA SER A 131 -4.32 5.47 -2.13
C SER A 131 -4.86 6.04 -0.81
N ARG A 132 -6.19 6.06 -0.65
CA ARG A 132 -6.89 6.75 0.46
C ARG A 132 -8.14 5.99 0.88
N ALA A 133 -8.78 6.45 1.96
CA ALA A 133 -10.03 5.91 2.48
C ALA A 133 -10.00 4.38 2.71
N PRO A 134 -9.06 3.88 3.54
CA PRO A 134 -9.02 2.46 3.87
C PRO A 134 -10.31 2.03 4.57
N LYS A 135 -10.86 0.87 4.18
CA LYS A 135 -12.02 0.22 4.79
C LYS A 135 -11.80 -1.27 4.85
N PHE A 136 -11.83 -1.85 6.05
CA PHE A 136 -11.77 -3.30 6.20
C PHE A 136 -13.07 -3.94 5.73
N SER A 137 -12.97 -5.14 5.16
CA SER A 137 -14.14 -6.01 5.07
C SER A 137 -14.55 -6.48 6.46
N ARG A 138 -15.83 -6.82 6.63
CA ARG A 138 -16.41 -7.29 7.89
C ARG A 138 -15.77 -8.58 8.39
N ASP A 139 -15.34 -9.44 7.47
CA ASP A 139 -14.60 -10.66 7.79
C ASP A 139 -13.10 -10.41 8.08
N GLY A 140 -12.61 -9.18 7.93
CA GLY A 140 -11.22 -8.79 8.14
C GLY A 140 -10.24 -9.32 7.07
N LYS A 141 -10.72 -9.99 6.02
CA LYS A 141 -9.87 -10.64 5.02
C LYS A 141 -9.46 -9.73 3.87
N LYS A 142 -10.11 -8.57 3.72
CA LYS A 142 -9.84 -7.62 2.65
C LYS A 142 -9.71 -6.20 3.20
N LEU A 143 -8.89 -5.42 2.51
CA LEU A 143 -8.80 -3.98 2.68
C LEU A 143 -9.24 -3.30 1.39
N TYR A 144 -10.36 -2.57 1.46
CA TYR A 144 -10.84 -1.73 0.38
C TYR A 144 -10.26 -0.32 0.50
N PHE A 145 -10.03 0.33 -0.64
CA PHE A 145 -9.53 1.70 -0.67
C PHE A 145 -9.80 2.36 -2.02
N LEU A 146 -9.65 3.70 -2.05
CA LEU A 146 -9.76 4.50 -3.26
C LEU A 146 -8.38 4.80 -3.85
N SER A 147 -8.24 4.59 -5.16
CA SER A 147 -6.99 4.87 -5.88
C SER A 147 -7.23 5.15 -7.37
N ALA A 148 -6.46 6.10 -7.90
CA ALA A 148 -6.46 6.50 -9.31
C ALA A 148 -5.30 5.80 -10.05
N ARG A 149 -5.30 4.47 -10.05
CA ARG A 149 -4.26 3.68 -10.73
C ARG A 149 -4.41 3.74 -12.25
N ASN A 150 -3.34 3.41 -12.96
CA ASN A 150 -3.30 3.33 -14.42
C ASN A 150 -3.65 4.66 -15.13
N GLY A 151 -3.41 5.80 -14.48
CA GLY A 151 -3.74 7.13 -15.02
C GLY A 151 -5.24 7.41 -15.13
N GLY A 152 -6.10 6.54 -14.58
CA GLY A 152 -7.54 6.68 -14.61
C GLY A 152 -8.11 7.55 -13.50
N LYS A 153 -9.44 7.57 -13.41
CA LYS A 153 -10.17 8.21 -12.31
C LYS A 153 -10.04 7.37 -11.04
N SER A 154 -10.22 8.00 -9.87
CA SER A 154 -10.26 7.28 -8.58
C SER A 154 -11.36 6.21 -8.61
N GLN A 155 -10.99 4.96 -8.39
CA GLN A 155 -11.91 3.82 -8.29
C GLN A 155 -11.68 3.09 -6.97
N MET A 156 -12.59 2.18 -6.63
CA MET A 156 -12.43 1.28 -5.50
C MET A 156 -11.56 0.09 -5.89
N TRP A 157 -10.60 -0.21 -5.02
CA TRP A 157 -9.67 -1.33 -5.12
C TRP A 157 -9.78 -2.16 -3.85
N SER A 158 -9.36 -3.41 -3.94
CA SER A 158 -9.30 -4.34 -2.82
C SER A 158 -7.94 -5.00 -2.73
N LEU A 159 -7.46 -5.22 -1.51
CA LEU A 159 -6.27 -5.96 -1.19
C LEU A 159 -6.66 -7.18 -0.35
N ASN A 160 -6.16 -8.36 -0.71
CA ASN A 160 -6.36 -9.57 0.08
C ASN A 160 -5.35 -9.60 1.24
N LEU A 161 -5.84 -9.64 2.48
CA LEU A 161 -5.00 -9.61 3.68
C LEU A 161 -4.58 -11.01 4.14
N VAL A 162 -5.24 -12.07 3.64
CA VAL A 162 -4.96 -13.46 4.03
C VAL A 162 -3.85 -14.07 3.19
N HIS A 163 -3.89 -13.85 1.88
CA HIS A 163 -2.92 -14.40 0.93
C HIS A 163 -1.98 -13.34 0.36
N GLY A 164 -2.21 -12.05 0.67
CA GLY A 164 -1.51 -10.96 0.03
C GLY A 164 -1.82 -10.85 -1.46
N GLY A 165 -0.87 -10.33 -2.22
CA GLY A 165 -0.97 -10.16 -3.67
C GLY A 165 -1.25 -8.73 -4.10
N GLU A 166 -1.40 -8.54 -5.41
CA GLU A 166 -1.67 -7.23 -5.99
C GLU A 166 -3.11 -6.77 -5.73
N ALA A 167 -3.30 -5.46 -5.64
CA ALA A 167 -4.64 -4.92 -5.45
C ALA A 167 -5.50 -5.12 -6.70
N GLN A 168 -6.72 -5.58 -6.49
CA GLN A 168 -7.70 -5.85 -7.53
C GLN A 168 -8.70 -4.70 -7.63
N GLN A 169 -8.99 -4.25 -8.84
CA GLN A 169 -9.99 -3.23 -9.08
C GLN A 169 -11.40 -3.81 -8.84
N VAL A 170 -12.20 -3.13 -8.02
CA VAL A 170 -13.57 -3.55 -7.66
C VAL A 170 -14.60 -2.81 -8.51
N THR A 171 -14.38 -1.51 -8.77
CA THR A 171 -15.30 -0.68 -9.56
C THR A 171 -14.64 -0.19 -10.84
N SER A 172 -15.41 -0.15 -11.93
CA SER A 172 -15.02 0.43 -13.22
C SER A 172 -16.10 1.40 -13.71
N LEU A 173 -16.22 2.53 -13.02
CA LEU A 173 -17.22 3.55 -13.35
C LEU A 173 -16.64 4.60 -14.30
N LYS A 174 -17.46 5.16 -15.20
CA LYS A 174 -17.06 6.30 -16.07
C LYS A 174 -16.60 7.51 -15.25
N ARG A 175 -17.02 7.62 -13.99
CA ARG A 175 -16.72 8.72 -13.06
C ARG A 175 -15.84 8.26 -11.91
N GLY A 176 -15.13 9.22 -11.31
CA GLY A 176 -14.30 8.97 -10.14
C GLY A 176 -15.13 8.88 -8.87
N VAL A 177 -14.84 7.88 -8.05
CA VAL A 177 -15.41 7.69 -6.72
C VAL A 177 -14.65 8.58 -5.72
N SER A 178 -15.40 9.39 -4.96
CA SER A 178 -14.87 10.30 -3.95
C SER A 178 -14.93 9.72 -2.54
N SER A 179 -15.94 8.90 -2.23
CA SER A 179 -16.03 8.18 -0.96
C SER A 179 -16.74 6.84 -1.12
N ILE A 180 -16.42 5.92 -0.20
CA ILE A 180 -17.01 4.57 -0.12
C ILE A 180 -17.47 4.30 1.31
N ASN A 181 -18.60 3.65 1.46
CA ASN A 181 -19.04 3.10 2.73
C ASN A 181 -19.88 1.84 2.50
N PHE A 182 -19.85 0.90 3.44
CA PHE A 182 -20.61 -0.34 3.35
C PHE A 182 -21.79 -0.30 4.31
N SER A 183 -22.89 -0.97 3.95
CA SER A 183 -23.88 -1.35 4.95
C SER A 183 -23.25 -2.27 5.99
N ARG A 184 -23.84 -2.33 7.19
CA ARG A 184 -23.33 -3.17 8.30
C ARG A 184 -23.21 -4.65 7.93
N ASP A 185 -24.03 -5.13 7.00
CA ASP A 185 -24.02 -6.49 6.48
C ASP A 185 -23.19 -6.66 5.18
N GLU A 186 -22.56 -5.60 4.70
CA GLU A 186 -21.78 -5.50 3.45
C GLU A 186 -22.53 -5.86 2.16
N LYS A 187 -23.85 -6.00 2.22
CA LYS A 187 -24.67 -6.31 1.03
C LYS A 187 -24.92 -5.08 0.16
N LYS A 188 -24.73 -3.88 0.71
CA LYS A 188 -24.91 -2.60 0.02
C LYS A 188 -23.64 -1.77 0.15
N LEU A 189 -23.35 -1.04 -0.91
CA LEU A 189 -22.22 -0.12 -0.97
C LEU A 189 -22.75 1.26 -1.33
N LEU A 190 -22.44 2.24 -0.49
CA LEU A 190 -22.62 3.65 -0.76
C LEU A 190 -21.38 4.17 -1.49
N LEU A 191 -21.59 4.74 -2.68
CA LEU A 191 -20.57 5.41 -3.45
C LEU A 191 -20.98 6.87 -3.63
N VAL A 192 -20.07 7.79 -3.34
CA VAL A 192 -20.23 9.19 -3.74
C VAL A 192 -19.38 9.43 -4.99
N LEU A 193 -20.01 10.05 -5.98
CA LEU A 193 -19.43 10.35 -7.28
C LEU A 193 -19.61 11.85 -7.52
N LYS A 194 -18.63 12.47 -8.20
CA LYS A 194 -18.81 13.85 -8.67
C LYS A 194 -19.65 13.84 -9.94
N ASP A 195 -20.70 14.64 -9.97
CA ASP A 195 -21.49 14.86 -11.17
C ASP A 195 -20.66 15.56 -12.26
N PRO A 196 -20.97 15.31 -13.54
CA PRO A 196 -20.30 16.00 -14.63
C PRO A 196 -20.61 17.48 -14.56
N ASP A 197 -19.67 18.29 -15.02
CA ASP A 197 -19.97 19.69 -15.29
C ASP A 197 -21.09 19.74 -16.35
N PRO A 198 -22.18 20.50 -16.17
CA PRO A 198 -23.23 20.61 -17.18
C PRO A 198 -22.69 20.95 -18.58
N ASP A 199 -21.58 21.70 -18.68
CA ASP A 199 -20.93 22.02 -19.94
C ASP A 199 -20.23 20.81 -20.61
N GLU A 200 -19.95 19.73 -19.87
CA GLU A 200 -19.46 18.46 -20.39
C GLU A 200 -20.60 17.55 -20.90
N VAL A 201 -21.81 17.68 -20.33
CA VAL A 201 -22.97 16.87 -20.71
C VAL A 201 -23.44 17.19 -22.13
N ASP A 202 -23.33 18.46 -22.53
CA ASP A 202 -23.71 18.91 -23.88
C ASP A 202 -22.81 18.33 -24.99
N LYS A 203 -21.61 17.83 -24.67
CA LYS A 203 -20.68 17.24 -25.67
C LYS A 203 -21.05 15.80 -26.05
N ASP A 204 -21.67 15.06 -25.15
CA ASP A 204 -22.14 13.68 -25.36
C ASP A 204 -23.62 13.64 -25.81
N SER A 205 -24.29 14.80 -25.89
CA SER A 205 -25.70 14.88 -26.28
C SER A 205 -25.85 14.80 -27.80
N PRO A 206 -26.68 13.88 -28.35
CA PRO A 206 -26.83 13.69 -29.79
C PRO A 206 -27.53 14.87 -30.50
N ASN A 207 -28.06 15.85 -29.77
CA ASN A 207 -28.75 17.00 -30.34
C ASN A 207 -27.79 18.20 -30.46
N LYS A 208 -26.90 18.12 -31.45
CA LYS A 208 -25.92 19.15 -31.76
C LYS A 208 -26.58 20.25 -32.61
N GLY A 209 -27.30 21.16 -31.97
CA GLY A 209 -27.84 22.30 -32.68
C GLY A 209 -28.89 23.11 -31.94
N GLU A 210 -28.54 23.77 -30.84
CA GLU A 210 -29.03 25.13 -30.55
C GLU A 210 -28.18 25.74 -29.43
N LYS A 211 -27.39 26.77 -29.76
CA LYS A 211 -26.65 27.54 -28.75
C LYS A 211 -27.60 28.56 -28.14
N ASP A 212 -28.43 28.12 -27.18
CA ASP A 212 -29.19 29.05 -26.34
C ASP A 212 -28.31 29.57 -25.21
N ALA A 213 -27.64 30.68 -25.48
CA ALA A 213 -26.82 31.45 -24.53
C ALA A 213 -27.64 32.15 -23.43
N SER A 214 -28.67 31.50 -22.88
CA SER A 214 -29.54 32.08 -21.84
C SER A 214 -30.11 31.09 -20.82
N LYS A 215 -29.52 29.89 -20.63
CA LYS A 215 -29.91 28.99 -19.54
C LYS A 215 -29.36 29.44 -18.18
N LYS A 216 -29.99 30.49 -17.63
CA LYS A 216 -29.96 30.82 -16.21
C LYS A 216 -30.58 29.64 -15.46
N TRP A 217 -29.80 28.96 -14.61
CA TRP A 217 -30.28 27.78 -13.88
C TRP A 217 -31.56 28.11 -13.10
N PRO A 218 -32.61 27.26 -13.13
CA PRO A 218 -33.66 27.36 -12.14
C PRO A 218 -33.01 27.12 -10.79
N LYS A 219 -32.96 28.16 -9.95
CA LYS A 219 -32.57 28.04 -8.55
C LYS A 219 -33.59 27.12 -7.88
N GLY A 220 -33.36 25.81 -7.95
CA GLY A 220 -34.13 24.82 -7.21
C GLY A 220 -34.06 25.18 -5.74
N LYS A 221 -35.21 25.25 -5.07
CA LYS A 221 -35.26 25.45 -3.61
C LYS A 221 -34.34 24.42 -2.95
N PRO A 222 -33.51 24.81 -1.96
CA PRO A 222 -32.62 23.86 -1.30
C PRO A 222 -33.46 22.74 -0.69
N TRP A 223 -33.00 21.50 -0.84
CA TRP A 223 -33.59 20.35 -0.17
C TRP A 223 -33.31 20.48 1.34
N VAL A 224 -34.32 20.88 2.10
CA VAL A 224 -34.27 20.90 3.56
C VAL A 224 -34.78 19.55 4.06
N ILE A 225 -33.92 18.74 4.66
CA ILE A 225 -34.30 17.48 5.30
C ILE A 225 -34.46 17.79 6.80
N ASP A 226 -35.70 18.01 7.23
CA ASP A 226 -35.96 18.49 8.59
C ASP A 226 -35.82 17.41 9.68
N ARG A 227 -35.85 16.11 9.34
CA ARG A 227 -35.61 15.02 10.30
C ARG A 227 -34.99 13.79 9.63
N LEU A 228 -33.86 13.31 10.18
CA LEU A 228 -33.37 11.96 9.95
C LEU A 228 -34.22 10.98 10.78
N GLN A 229 -34.71 9.91 10.16
CA GLN A 229 -35.28 8.75 10.87
C GLN A 229 -34.17 7.79 11.30
#